data_AF-A0A345XVN1-F1
#
_entry.id   AF-A0A345XVN1-F1
#
_cell.length_a   1.000
_cell.length_b   1.000
_cell.length_c   1.000
_cell.angle_alpha   90.00
_cell.angle_beta   90.00
_cell.angle_gamma   90.00
#
_symmetry.space_group_name_H-M   'P 1'
#
loop_
_entity.id
_entity.type
_entity.pdbx_description
1 polymer ?
#
loop_
_entity_poly.entity_id
_entity_poly.type
_entity_poly.pdbx_seq_one_letter_code
_entity_poly.pdbx_strand_id
1 'polypeptide(L)'
;MSPVIGDARTADPCALTEPAALGRFGETELDRDYGNFDRCDVLVDLGEDNGVDVTVDLNAGPAPELADPDRSVGRVSVVEDPPEGGECERTLLLSGDTDNFITVSAEQTESGRAPVCDMADVATDSAVRTLNKGRLPRRSPPLPAASIAHQDTCALIGPRALEIVPGIDAGDPDVGFGGWDCDRESTTSDLYLDVRFDRGPPLSAEDGAPNRFSGYRAFVEPDGEGDETCLVRVVYRTYADQNGQVAIEMLYLVIGGSRPTAELCRMGGDIAREAAKALPPPR
;
A
#
# COMPACT_ATOMS: atom_id res chain seq x y z
N MET A 1 14.30 -15.28 -4.19
CA MET A 1 14.91 -14.15 -3.43
C MET A 1 15.66 -13.28 -4.41
N SER A 2 15.13 -12.10 -4.71
CA SER A 2 15.75 -11.11 -5.59
C SER A 2 17.14 -10.71 -5.11
N PRO A 3 18.18 -10.70 -5.98
CA PRO A 3 19.50 -10.24 -5.58
C PRO A 3 19.54 -8.73 -5.31
N VAL A 4 18.62 -7.94 -5.89
CA VAL A 4 18.55 -6.49 -5.72
C VAL A 4 17.69 -6.13 -4.50
N ILE A 5 16.47 -6.66 -4.42
CA ILE A 5 15.52 -6.35 -3.34
C ILE A 5 15.84 -7.13 -2.06
N GLY A 6 16.42 -8.32 -2.13
CA GLY A 6 16.78 -9.11 -0.94
C GLY A 6 15.55 -9.61 -0.16
N ASP A 7 15.60 -9.46 1.17
CA ASP A 7 14.48 -9.80 2.06
C ASP A 7 13.47 -8.65 2.12
N ALA A 8 12.24 -8.93 1.67
CA ALA A 8 11.13 -7.98 1.59
C ALA A 8 10.85 -7.27 2.93
N ARG A 9 10.87 -8.01 4.06
CA ARG A 9 10.54 -7.44 5.38
C ARG A 9 11.57 -6.43 5.90
N THR A 10 12.74 -6.37 5.27
CA THR A 10 13.81 -5.43 5.63
C THR A 10 14.09 -4.38 4.56
N ALA A 11 13.51 -4.52 3.36
CA ALA A 11 13.68 -3.59 2.25
C ALA A 11 13.23 -2.16 2.64
N ASP A 12 13.95 -1.13 2.21
CA ASP A 12 13.61 0.27 2.51
C ASP A 12 13.10 0.98 1.24
N PRO A 13 11.78 1.07 1.00
CA PRO A 13 11.24 1.80 -0.15
C PRO A 13 11.65 3.28 -0.13
N CYS A 14 11.73 3.90 1.05
CA CYS A 14 12.15 5.29 1.19
C CYS A 14 13.61 5.55 0.80
N ALA A 15 14.44 4.51 0.64
CA ALA A 15 15.77 4.69 0.10
C ALA A 15 15.79 4.99 -1.41
N LEU A 16 14.66 4.78 -2.10
CA LEU A 16 14.48 5.07 -3.51
C LEU A 16 14.00 6.52 -3.76
N THR A 17 13.53 7.21 -2.72
CA THR A 17 13.07 8.59 -2.81
C THR A 17 14.20 9.60 -2.58
N GLU A 18 14.06 10.80 -3.13
CA GLU A 18 14.98 11.93 -2.91
C GLU A 18 14.16 13.23 -2.81
N PRO A 19 13.59 13.56 -1.63
CA PRO A 19 12.68 14.72 -1.49
C PRO A 19 13.28 16.05 -1.97
N ALA A 20 14.59 16.24 -1.80
CA ALA A 20 15.29 17.43 -2.27
C ALA A 20 15.29 17.56 -3.81
N ALA A 21 15.20 16.45 -4.56
CA ALA A 21 15.12 16.48 -6.02
C ALA A 21 13.77 17.02 -6.51
N LEU A 22 12.71 16.86 -5.70
CA LEU A 22 11.37 17.37 -5.97
C LEU A 22 11.18 18.82 -5.52
N GLY A 23 12.10 19.40 -4.73
CA GLY A 23 11.97 20.75 -4.18
C GLY A 23 11.90 21.90 -5.21
N ARG A 24 12.12 21.60 -6.51
CA ARG A 24 11.87 22.57 -7.59
C ARG A 24 10.37 22.79 -7.86
N PHE A 25 9.53 21.87 -7.40
CA PHE A 25 8.08 21.91 -7.63
C PHE A 25 7.33 22.52 -6.44
N GLY A 26 7.79 22.29 -5.22
CA GLY A 26 7.11 22.71 -3.99
C GLY A 26 7.90 22.40 -2.73
N GLU A 27 7.30 22.65 -1.57
CA GLU A 27 7.83 22.18 -0.28
C GLU A 27 7.62 20.66 -0.20
N THR A 28 8.64 19.92 0.26
CA THR A 28 8.63 18.45 0.23
C THR A 28 8.73 17.86 1.62
N GLU A 29 7.86 16.90 1.91
CA GLU A 29 7.85 16.11 3.14
C GLU A 29 7.96 14.62 2.80
N LEU A 30 8.91 13.93 3.42
CA LEU A 30 8.98 12.47 3.34
C LEU A 30 8.04 11.88 4.39
N ASP A 31 7.02 11.14 3.95
CA ASP A 31 6.19 10.35 4.84
C ASP A 31 6.51 8.85 4.69
N ARG A 32 6.96 8.26 5.79
CA ARG A 32 7.29 6.83 5.85
C ARG A 32 6.10 5.97 6.23
N ASP A 33 5.07 6.60 6.81
CA ASP A 33 4.00 5.97 7.57
C ASP A 33 2.61 6.29 6.97
N TYR A 34 2.57 6.67 5.69
CA TYR A 34 1.35 6.84 4.92
C TYR A 34 1.17 5.64 3.99
N GLY A 35 0.28 4.70 4.34
CA GLY A 35 0.09 3.49 3.54
C GLY A 35 0.78 2.23 4.09
N ASN A 36 0.79 1.21 3.23
CA ASN A 36 1.36 -0.11 3.50
C ASN A 36 2.90 -0.04 3.72
N PHE A 37 3.49 -1.11 4.24
CA PHE A 37 4.91 -1.14 4.64
C PHE A 37 5.88 -1.18 3.45
N ASP A 38 5.45 -1.66 2.30
CA ASP A 38 6.14 -1.72 1.01
C ASP A 38 6.19 -0.39 0.25
N ARG A 39 5.48 0.62 0.76
CA ARG A 39 5.35 1.95 0.19
C ARG A 39 6.22 3.01 0.88
N CYS A 40 6.56 4.06 0.16
CA CYS A 40 7.04 5.32 0.74
C CYS A 40 6.60 6.54 -0.08
N ASP A 41 6.34 7.64 0.61
CA ASP A 41 5.70 8.81 0.03
C ASP A 41 6.54 10.07 0.20
N VAL A 42 6.51 10.91 -0.82
CA VAL A 42 6.98 12.28 -0.74
C VAL A 42 5.83 13.20 -1.10
N LEU A 43 5.26 13.84 -0.08
CA LEU A 43 4.23 14.85 -0.24
C LEU A 43 4.88 16.14 -0.76
N VAL A 44 4.34 16.68 -1.84
CA VAL A 44 4.79 17.93 -2.46
C VAL A 44 3.68 18.97 -2.34
N ASP A 45 3.87 19.96 -1.46
CA ASP A 45 2.97 21.09 -1.31
C ASP A 45 3.29 22.16 -2.36
N LEU A 46 2.32 22.42 -3.23
CA LEU A 46 2.40 23.43 -4.30
C LEU A 46 1.76 24.77 -3.90
N GLY A 47 1.20 24.86 -2.69
CA GLY A 47 0.45 26.00 -2.16
C GLY A 47 -1.01 26.05 -2.65
N GLU A 48 -1.83 26.83 -1.94
CA GLU A 48 -3.26 27.08 -2.28
C GLU A 48 -4.13 25.81 -2.40
N ASP A 49 -4.01 24.88 -1.44
CA ASP A 49 -4.75 23.61 -1.42
C ASP A 49 -4.51 22.81 -2.72
N ASN A 50 -3.22 22.63 -3.05
CA ASN A 50 -2.76 21.83 -4.17
C ASN A 50 -1.56 20.99 -3.73
N GLY A 51 -1.76 19.68 -3.62
CA GLY A 51 -0.74 18.71 -3.28
C GLY A 51 -0.52 17.70 -4.39
N VAL A 52 0.69 17.14 -4.42
CA VAL A 52 0.98 15.90 -5.15
C VAL A 52 1.60 14.92 -4.19
N ASP A 53 1.08 13.69 -4.18
CA ASP A 53 1.71 12.57 -3.54
C ASP A 53 2.61 11.86 -4.54
N VAL A 54 3.89 11.70 -4.20
CA VAL A 54 4.85 10.96 -5.03
C VAL A 54 5.20 9.67 -4.29
N THR A 55 4.72 8.57 -4.84
CA THR A 55 4.75 7.28 -4.19
C THR A 55 5.77 6.35 -4.83
N VAL A 56 6.45 5.54 -4.01
CA VAL A 56 7.26 4.40 -4.45
C VAL A 56 6.77 3.13 -3.76
N ASP A 57 6.27 2.19 -4.56
CA ASP A 57 5.78 0.89 -4.10
C ASP A 57 6.72 -0.23 -4.53
N LEU A 58 7.00 -1.16 -3.62
CA LEU A 58 7.65 -2.43 -3.93
C LEU A 58 6.57 -3.48 -4.17
N ASN A 59 6.51 -4.04 -5.36
CA ASN A 59 5.46 -4.98 -5.74
C ASN A 59 5.99 -6.40 -5.85
N ALA A 60 5.15 -7.39 -5.52
CA ALA A 60 5.41 -8.81 -5.71
C ALA A 60 4.61 -9.35 -6.89
N GLY A 61 5.09 -10.45 -7.47
CA GLY A 61 4.47 -11.09 -8.62
C GLY A 61 5.17 -10.73 -9.93
N PRO A 62 4.77 -11.36 -11.04
CA PRO A 62 5.21 -10.88 -12.33
C PRO A 62 4.78 -9.44 -12.47
N ALA A 63 5.63 -8.61 -13.07
CA ALA A 63 5.15 -7.33 -13.56
C ALA A 63 3.92 -7.60 -14.46
N PRO A 64 2.93 -6.70 -14.50
CA PRO A 64 1.77 -6.82 -15.40
C PRO A 64 2.21 -7.14 -16.85
N GLU A 65 1.28 -7.48 -17.74
CA GLU A 65 1.59 -7.50 -19.18
C GLU A 65 1.91 -6.08 -19.66
N LEU A 66 3.11 -5.62 -19.33
CA LEU A 66 3.60 -4.29 -19.57
C LEU A 66 4.08 -4.17 -21.01
N ALA A 67 4.04 -2.94 -21.51
CA ALA A 67 4.67 -2.60 -22.77
C ALA A 67 6.19 -2.91 -22.74
N ASP A 68 6.78 -2.98 -23.94
CA ASP A 68 8.23 -3.01 -24.05
C ASP A 68 8.84 -1.78 -23.32
N PRO A 69 9.95 -1.93 -22.57
CA PRO A 69 10.52 -0.80 -21.84
C PRO A 69 10.90 0.37 -22.74
N ASP A 70 10.48 1.57 -22.35
CA ASP A 70 10.82 2.83 -23.03
C ASP A 70 12.30 3.16 -22.95
N ARG A 71 12.92 2.84 -21.81
CA ARG A 71 14.36 3.04 -21.59
C ARG A 71 14.94 2.03 -20.60
N SER A 72 16.23 1.75 -20.75
CA SER A 72 17.00 0.96 -19.79
C SER A 72 18.26 1.69 -19.35
N VAL A 73 18.52 1.70 -18.04
CA VAL A 73 19.71 2.28 -17.42
C VAL A 73 20.35 1.26 -16.50
N GLY A 74 21.48 0.72 -16.94
CA GLY A 74 22.21 -0.32 -16.21
C GLY A 74 21.36 -1.57 -16.03
N ARG A 75 20.96 -1.87 -14.79
CA ARG A 75 20.13 -3.05 -14.45
C ARG A 75 18.63 -2.79 -14.36
N VAL A 76 18.20 -1.56 -14.61
CA VAL A 76 16.81 -1.14 -14.46
C VAL A 76 16.24 -0.78 -15.83
N SER A 77 15.11 -1.37 -16.17
CA SER A 77 14.29 -0.97 -17.31
C SER A 77 13.09 -0.20 -16.79
N VAL A 78 12.71 0.87 -17.48
CA VAL A 78 11.59 1.75 -17.14
C VAL A 78 10.53 1.57 -18.22
N VAL A 79 9.31 1.31 -17.78
CA VAL A 79 8.09 1.33 -18.58
C VAL A 79 7.33 2.59 -18.19
N GLU A 80 6.91 3.37 -19.18
CA GLU A 80 6.15 4.61 -18.99
C GLU A 80 4.67 4.36 -19.31
N ASP A 81 3.85 4.32 -18.28
CA ASP A 81 2.41 4.19 -18.46
C ASP A 81 1.81 5.54 -18.88
N PRO A 82 0.80 5.55 -19.79
CA PRO A 82 0.12 6.77 -20.16
C PRO A 82 -0.50 7.45 -18.93
N PRO A 83 -0.46 8.78 -18.84
CA PRO A 83 -1.09 9.49 -17.73
C PRO A 83 -2.61 9.26 -17.73
N GLU A 84 -3.15 8.94 -16.56
CA GLU A 84 -4.57 8.66 -16.35
C GLU A 84 -5.04 9.39 -15.09
N GLY A 85 -6.27 9.94 -15.10
CA GLY A 85 -6.89 10.45 -13.87
C GLY A 85 -6.24 11.66 -13.16
N GLY A 86 -5.10 12.18 -13.62
CA GLY A 86 -4.29 13.13 -12.83
C GLY A 86 -3.10 12.47 -12.13
N GLU A 87 -2.86 11.21 -12.44
CA GLU A 87 -1.72 10.41 -12.03
C GLU A 87 -0.76 10.19 -13.21
N CYS A 88 0.50 9.94 -12.88
CA CYS A 88 1.49 9.47 -13.83
C CYS A 88 2.37 8.40 -13.19
N GLU A 89 2.36 7.20 -13.76
CA GLU A 89 3.04 6.03 -13.22
C GLU A 89 4.26 5.63 -14.07
N ARG A 90 5.30 5.13 -13.40
CA ARG A 90 6.49 4.52 -14.00
C ARG A 90 6.75 3.17 -13.35
N THR A 91 6.79 2.12 -14.16
CA THR A 91 7.17 0.79 -13.66
C THR A 91 8.63 0.49 -13.91
N LEU A 92 9.34 0.05 -12.87
CA LEU A 92 10.76 -0.32 -12.90
C LEU A 92 10.93 -1.84 -12.82
N LEU A 93 11.48 -2.40 -13.90
CA LEU A 93 11.81 -3.80 -14.03
C LEU A 93 13.30 -4.03 -13.73
N LEU A 94 13.58 -4.97 -12.84
CA LEU A 94 14.95 -5.26 -12.40
C LEU A 94 15.51 -6.44 -13.18
N SER A 95 16.68 -6.25 -13.80
CA SER A 95 17.35 -7.31 -14.55
C SER A 95 17.63 -8.54 -13.68
N GLY A 96 17.06 -9.68 -14.06
CA GLY A 96 17.20 -10.94 -13.33
C GLY A 96 16.26 -11.10 -12.13
N ASP A 97 15.25 -10.25 -12.02
CA ASP A 97 14.13 -10.39 -11.09
C ASP A 97 12.84 -10.42 -11.91
N THR A 98 12.11 -11.54 -11.82
CA THR A 98 10.83 -11.73 -12.51
C THR A 98 9.65 -11.75 -11.54
N ASP A 99 9.94 -11.71 -10.24
CA ASP A 99 8.95 -11.93 -9.19
C ASP A 99 8.67 -10.64 -8.41
N ASN A 100 9.32 -9.53 -8.80
CA ASN A 100 9.15 -8.23 -8.18
C ASN A 100 9.36 -7.13 -9.21
N PHE A 101 8.64 -6.03 -9.04
CA PHE A 101 8.82 -4.77 -9.75
C PHE A 101 8.64 -3.63 -8.76
N ILE A 102 8.94 -2.41 -9.22
CA ILE A 102 8.78 -1.20 -8.40
C ILE A 102 7.94 -0.24 -9.19
N THR A 103 6.91 0.31 -8.57
CA THR A 103 6.10 1.37 -9.16
C THR A 103 6.53 2.70 -8.56
N VAL A 104 6.65 3.71 -9.41
CA VAL A 104 6.86 5.10 -9.00
C VAL A 104 5.77 5.94 -9.63
N SER A 105 4.86 6.46 -8.81
CA SER A 105 3.76 7.29 -9.27
C SER A 105 3.84 8.70 -8.70
N ALA A 106 3.15 9.62 -9.36
CA ALA A 106 2.84 10.93 -8.83
C ALA A 106 1.36 11.20 -9.09
N GLU A 107 0.60 11.42 -8.02
CA GLU A 107 -0.85 11.62 -8.07
C GLU A 107 -1.21 12.98 -7.46
N GLN A 108 -2.06 13.71 -8.15
CA GLN A 108 -2.63 14.94 -7.62
C GLN A 108 -3.69 14.63 -6.56
N THR A 109 -3.44 15.03 -5.31
CA THR A 109 -4.32 14.72 -4.16
C THR A 109 -5.45 15.72 -3.97
N GLU A 110 -5.31 16.93 -4.54
CA GLU A 110 -6.28 18.02 -4.39
C GLU A 110 -6.64 18.67 -5.74
N SER A 111 -7.67 19.51 -5.77
CA SER A 111 -8.12 20.12 -7.02
C SER A 111 -7.06 21.06 -7.60
N GLY A 112 -6.63 20.82 -8.84
CA GLY A 112 -5.67 21.74 -9.46
C GLY A 112 -5.15 21.25 -10.82
N ARG A 113 -3.94 21.72 -11.15
CA ARG A 113 -3.12 21.16 -12.23
C ARG A 113 -1.67 21.12 -11.75
N ALA A 114 -1.15 19.92 -11.55
CA ALA A 114 0.24 19.72 -11.21
C ALA A 114 0.98 19.02 -12.37
N PRO A 115 2.29 19.26 -12.53
CA PRO A 115 3.11 18.57 -13.52
C PRO A 115 3.46 17.15 -13.03
N VAL A 116 2.45 16.30 -12.79
CA VAL A 116 2.61 14.99 -12.15
C VAL A 116 3.60 14.09 -12.88
N CYS A 117 3.60 14.05 -14.21
CA CYS A 117 4.59 13.27 -14.96
C CYS A 117 6.03 13.78 -14.78
N ASP A 118 6.24 15.10 -14.71
CA ASP A 118 7.59 15.63 -14.48
C ASP A 118 8.11 15.27 -13.08
N MET A 119 7.20 15.11 -12.10
CA MET A 119 7.52 14.67 -10.74
C MET A 119 7.83 13.17 -10.70
N ALA A 120 6.98 12.34 -11.33
CA ALA A 120 7.18 10.90 -11.45
C ALA A 120 8.50 10.56 -12.16
N ASP A 121 8.86 11.31 -13.20
CA ASP A 121 10.13 11.14 -13.92
C ASP A 121 11.34 11.47 -13.03
N VAL A 122 11.27 12.54 -12.23
CA VAL A 122 12.34 12.91 -11.27
C VAL A 122 12.49 11.87 -10.16
N ALA A 123 11.38 11.39 -9.62
CA ALA A 123 11.38 10.33 -8.62
C ALA A 123 11.95 9.03 -9.18
N THR A 124 11.54 8.67 -10.40
CA THR A 124 12.03 7.50 -11.13
C THR A 124 13.53 7.56 -11.37
N ASP A 125 14.05 8.69 -11.83
CA ASP A 125 15.49 8.89 -12.02
C ASP A 125 16.25 8.69 -10.70
N SER A 126 15.66 9.08 -9.57
CA SER A 126 16.23 8.91 -8.23
C SER A 126 16.26 7.43 -7.80
N ALA A 127 15.16 6.72 -8.00
CA ALA A 127 15.05 5.29 -7.76
C ALA A 127 16.06 4.49 -8.63
N VAL A 128 16.10 4.78 -9.94
CA VAL A 128 17.03 4.16 -10.90
C VAL A 128 18.49 4.36 -10.48
N ARG A 129 18.87 5.57 -10.03
CA ARG A 129 20.22 5.84 -9.52
C ARG A 129 20.53 4.99 -8.30
N THR A 130 19.60 4.84 -7.36
CA THR A 130 19.81 4.03 -6.16
C THR A 130 19.93 2.54 -6.50
N LEU A 131 19.02 2.00 -7.31
CA LEU A 131 19.02 0.59 -7.71
C LEU A 131 20.28 0.20 -8.49
N ASN A 132 20.86 1.12 -9.26
CA ASN A 132 22.11 0.87 -9.97
C ASN A 132 23.36 0.90 -9.07
N LYS A 133 23.29 1.40 -7.83
CA LYS A 133 24.41 1.34 -6.86
C LYS A 133 24.58 -0.05 -6.25
N GLY A 134 23.57 -0.91 -6.30
CA GLY A 134 23.65 -2.28 -5.79
C GLY A 134 22.34 -2.75 -5.16
N ARG A 135 22.46 -3.45 -4.03
CA ARG A 135 21.29 -3.95 -3.29
C ARG A 135 20.51 -2.77 -2.71
N LEU A 136 19.18 -2.87 -2.73
CA LEU A 136 18.30 -1.90 -2.06
C LEU A 136 18.72 -1.78 -0.58
N PRO A 137 18.85 -0.56 -0.03
CA PRO A 137 19.14 -0.39 1.39
C PRO A 137 18.11 -1.09 2.29
N ARG A 138 18.52 -1.34 3.53
CA ARG A 138 17.65 -1.93 4.56
C ARG A 138 17.16 -0.85 5.49
N ARG A 139 15.94 -0.99 6.00
CA ARG A 139 15.37 -0.04 6.97
C ARG A 139 16.33 0.15 8.15
N SER A 140 16.63 1.40 8.45
CA SER A 140 17.44 1.80 9.60
C SER A 140 16.79 3.00 10.29
N PRO A 141 16.23 2.84 11.51
CA PRO A 141 16.18 1.59 12.29
C PRO A 141 15.27 0.51 11.66
N PRO A 142 15.45 -0.78 12.03
CA PRO A 142 14.51 -1.84 11.66
C PRO A 142 13.11 -1.58 12.23
N LEU A 143 12.09 -2.23 11.64
CA LEU A 143 10.72 -2.18 12.14
C LEU A 143 10.64 -2.67 13.60
N PRO A 144 9.89 -1.99 14.48
CA PRO A 144 9.75 -2.41 15.88
C PRO A 144 9.25 -3.84 16.02
N ALA A 145 9.73 -4.57 17.02
CA ALA A 145 9.31 -5.97 17.25
C ALA A 145 7.80 -6.13 17.56
N ALA A 146 7.14 -5.06 18.01
CA ALA A 146 5.70 -5.04 18.26
C ALA A 146 4.86 -4.74 17.00
N SER A 147 5.50 -4.41 15.87
CA SER A 147 4.83 -4.03 14.62
C SER A 147 4.03 -5.18 14.01
N ILE A 148 2.88 -4.85 13.42
CA ILE A 148 2.08 -5.79 12.64
C ILE A 148 2.79 -6.26 11.36
N ALA A 149 3.80 -5.51 10.88
CA ALA A 149 4.60 -5.89 9.72
C ALA A 149 5.36 -7.23 9.85
N HIS A 150 5.45 -7.78 11.06
CA HIS A 150 6.03 -9.12 11.27
C HIS A 150 5.01 -10.25 11.09
N GLN A 151 3.75 -9.91 10.83
CA GLN A 151 2.67 -10.85 10.52
C GLN A 151 2.54 -11.05 9.01
N ASP A 152 1.62 -11.92 8.62
CA ASP A 152 1.28 -12.26 7.24
C ASP A 152 -0.23 -12.10 7.09
N THR A 153 -0.67 -11.21 6.20
CA THR A 153 -2.09 -10.86 6.00
C THR A 153 -2.91 -12.07 5.57
N CYS A 154 -2.43 -12.83 4.59
CA CYS A 154 -3.09 -14.04 4.14
C CYS A 154 -3.25 -15.10 5.24
N ALA A 155 -2.25 -15.25 6.11
CA ALA A 155 -2.32 -16.17 7.24
C ALA A 155 -3.28 -15.69 8.36
N LEU A 156 -3.51 -14.38 8.49
CA LEU A 156 -4.49 -13.82 9.43
C LEU A 156 -5.94 -14.12 9.00
N ILE A 157 -6.19 -14.19 7.69
CA ILE A 157 -7.51 -14.53 7.14
C ILE A 157 -7.67 -16.05 7.08
N GLY A 158 -7.98 -16.62 8.25
CA GLY A 158 -8.18 -18.06 8.39
C GLY A 158 -9.46 -18.59 7.72
N PRO A 159 -9.63 -19.92 7.62
CA PRO A 159 -10.76 -20.54 6.90
C PRO A 159 -12.14 -20.06 7.32
N ARG A 160 -12.36 -19.80 8.61
CA ARG A 160 -13.64 -19.28 9.12
C ARG A 160 -13.99 -17.89 8.62
N ALA A 161 -12.98 -17.06 8.39
CA ALA A 161 -13.18 -15.72 7.86
C ALA A 161 -13.55 -15.81 6.37
N LEU A 162 -12.89 -16.71 5.62
CA LEU A 162 -13.17 -16.95 4.21
C LEU A 162 -14.58 -17.55 3.96
N GLU A 163 -15.08 -18.42 4.84
CA GLU A 163 -16.43 -18.98 4.73
C GLU A 163 -17.55 -17.91 4.74
N ILE A 164 -17.26 -16.68 5.15
CA ILE A 164 -18.21 -15.55 5.16
C ILE A 164 -18.48 -15.04 3.74
N VAL A 165 -17.48 -15.11 2.84
CA VAL A 165 -17.57 -14.56 1.49
C VAL A 165 -17.98 -15.67 0.51
N PRO A 166 -19.17 -15.58 -0.12
CA PRO A 166 -19.65 -16.62 -1.03
C PRO A 166 -18.69 -16.85 -2.20
N GLY A 167 -18.20 -18.09 -2.33
CA GLY A 167 -17.40 -18.53 -3.47
C GLY A 167 -15.96 -18.02 -3.51
N ILE A 168 -15.47 -17.36 -2.45
CA ILE A 168 -14.09 -16.87 -2.35
C ILE A 168 -13.07 -18.01 -2.56
N ASP A 169 -12.03 -17.77 -3.34
CA ASP A 169 -10.96 -18.75 -3.51
C ASP A 169 -10.04 -18.77 -2.28
N ALA A 170 -10.15 -19.84 -1.49
CA ALA A 170 -9.29 -20.06 -0.34
C ALA A 170 -7.91 -20.64 -0.72
N GLY A 171 -7.76 -21.20 -1.93
CA GLY A 171 -6.59 -21.95 -2.36
C GLY A 171 -5.54 -21.13 -3.09
N ASP A 172 -5.91 -20.00 -3.67
CA ASP A 172 -5.04 -19.20 -4.55
C ASP A 172 -5.12 -17.70 -4.20
N PRO A 173 -4.58 -17.26 -3.05
CA PRO A 173 -4.47 -15.83 -2.78
C PRO A 173 -3.45 -15.18 -3.70
N ASP A 174 -3.74 -13.95 -4.13
CA ASP A 174 -2.67 -13.05 -4.55
C ASP A 174 -1.99 -12.51 -3.28
N VAL A 175 -0.65 -12.55 -3.26
CA VAL A 175 0.14 -12.22 -2.07
C VAL A 175 1.05 -11.07 -2.41
N GLY A 176 0.73 -9.89 -1.87
CA GLY A 176 1.54 -8.70 -2.07
C GLY A 176 2.90 -8.76 -1.37
N PHE A 177 3.67 -7.69 -1.58
CA PHE A 177 5.07 -7.65 -1.18
C PHE A 177 5.24 -7.81 0.34
N GLY A 178 6.17 -8.68 0.75
CA GLY A 178 6.43 -8.94 2.17
C GLY A 178 5.32 -9.70 2.92
N GLY A 179 4.23 -10.08 2.24
CA GLY A 179 3.04 -10.68 2.85
C GLY A 179 2.23 -9.67 3.67
N TRP A 180 2.29 -8.39 3.30
CA TRP A 180 1.56 -7.30 3.95
C TRP A 180 0.25 -6.95 3.27
N ASP A 181 -0.08 -7.66 2.20
CA ASP A 181 -1.26 -7.49 1.39
C ASP A 181 -1.71 -8.88 0.91
N CYS A 182 -3.02 -9.08 0.78
CA CYS A 182 -3.61 -10.36 0.43
C CYS A 182 -4.96 -10.17 -0.26
N ASP A 183 -4.99 -10.45 -1.54
CA ASP A 183 -6.20 -10.37 -2.33
C ASP A 183 -6.76 -11.74 -2.65
N ARG A 184 -8.08 -11.81 -2.67
CA ARG A 184 -8.83 -12.99 -3.05
C ARG A 184 -10.06 -12.61 -3.84
N GLU A 185 -10.27 -13.31 -4.94
CA GLU A 185 -11.47 -13.19 -5.75
C GLU A 185 -12.42 -14.38 -5.52
N SER A 186 -13.71 -14.14 -5.72
CA SER A 186 -14.68 -15.24 -5.75
C SER A 186 -14.71 -15.92 -7.11
N THR A 187 -14.77 -17.24 -7.09
CA THR A 187 -14.88 -18.08 -8.30
C THR A 187 -16.30 -18.15 -8.88
N THR A 188 -17.29 -17.52 -8.22
CA THR A 188 -18.73 -17.67 -8.58
C THR A 188 -19.48 -16.35 -8.75
N SER A 189 -18.82 -15.23 -8.48
CA SER A 189 -19.34 -13.87 -8.52
C SER A 189 -18.17 -12.89 -8.59
N ASP A 190 -18.46 -11.61 -8.78
CA ASP A 190 -17.51 -10.50 -8.78
C ASP A 190 -17.12 -10.01 -7.38
N LEU A 191 -17.44 -10.78 -6.33
CA LEU A 191 -16.99 -10.47 -4.98
C LEU A 191 -15.47 -10.62 -4.87
N TYR A 192 -14.83 -9.66 -4.22
CA TYR A 192 -13.41 -9.72 -3.86
C TYR A 192 -13.20 -9.30 -2.41
N LEU A 193 -12.07 -9.73 -1.86
CA LEU A 193 -11.58 -9.39 -0.53
C LEU A 193 -10.12 -8.97 -0.66
N ASP A 194 -9.84 -7.72 -0.33
CA ASP A 194 -8.48 -7.18 -0.15
C ASP A 194 -8.25 -7.01 1.35
N VAL A 195 -7.11 -7.54 1.82
CA VAL A 195 -6.64 -7.33 3.19
C VAL A 195 -5.17 -6.95 3.20
N ARG A 196 -4.90 -5.72 3.62
CA ARG A 196 -3.54 -5.20 3.82
C ARG A 196 -3.27 -4.68 5.22
N PHE A 197 -1.99 -4.57 5.56
CA PHE A 197 -1.59 -3.73 6.67
C PHE A 197 -1.37 -2.31 6.20
N ASP A 198 -1.69 -1.35 7.07
CA ASP A 198 -1.62 0.05 6.71
C ASP A 198 -1.16 0.89 7.91
N ARG A 199 -0.65 2.07 7.62
CA ARG A 199 -0.20 3.07 8.56
C ARG A 199 -0.77 4.43 8.20
N GLY A 200 -0.99 5.25 9.22
CA GLY A 200 -1.47 6.60 9.01
C GLY A 200 -1.89 7.29 10.30
N PRO A 201 -2.60 8.43 10.18
CA PRO A 201 -3.05 9.19 11.33
C PRO A 201 -4.13 8.44 12.13
N PRO A 202 -4.41 8.85 13.38
CA PRO A 202 -5.41 8.19 14.21
C PRO A 202 -6.83 8.40 13.63
N LEU A 203 -7.53 7.29 13.42
CA LEU A 203 -8.92 7.31 12.93
C LEU A 203 -9.89 8.03 13.87
N SER A 204 -10.86 8.68 13.26
CA SER A 204 -11.90 9.55 13.79
C SER A 204 -13.30 9.12 13.32
N ALA A 205 -14.32 9.91 13.62
CA ALA A 205 -15.69 9.65 13.15
C ALA A 205 -15.89 9.94 11.65
N GLU A 206 -14.92 10.61 11.00
CA GLU A 206 -14.93 10.84 9.56
C GLU A 206 -14.56 9.56 8.80
N ASP A 207 -13.75 8.69 9.41
CA ASP A 207 -13.27 7.41 8.84
C ASP A 207 -14.29 6.26 8.96
N GLY A 208 -15.58 6.58 9.12
CA GLY A 208 -16.67 5.64 9.22
C GLY A 208 -17.24 5.42 10.64
N ALA A 209 -18.14 4.45 10.74
CA ALA A 209 -18.87 4.17 11.98
C ALA A 209 -17.99 3.42 13.00
N PRO A 210 -17.82 3.94 14.23
CA PRO A 210 -16.96 3.31 15.23
C PRO A 210 -17.53 1.96 15.69
N ASN A 211 -16.65 0.97 15.83
CA ASN A 211 -16.95 -0.39 16.22
C ASN A 211 -15.85 -0.99 17.13
N ARG A 212 -16.07 -2.21 17.62
CA ARG A 212 -15.07 -2.99 18.35
C ARG A 212 -15.05 -4.44 17.90
N PHE A 213 -13.86 -4.89 17.52
CA PHE A 213 -13.60 -6.25 17.08
C PHE A 213 -12.55 -6.88 17.97
N SER A 214 -12.94 -7.88 18.75
CA SER A 214 -12.01 -8.66 19.58
C SER A 214 -11.12 -7.83 20.52
N GLY A 215 -11.63 -6.67 20.98
CA GLY A 215 -10.92 -5.74 21.86
C GLY A 215 -10.29 -4.55 21.15
N TYR A 216 -10.04 -4.65 19.85
CA TYR A 216 -9.50 -3.60 19.01
C TYR A 216 -10.57 -2.57 18.65
N ARG A 217 -10.17 -1.30 18.57
CA ARG A 217 -11.00 -0.23 18.01
C ARG A 217 -11.03 -0.42 16.50
N ALA A 218 -12.21 -0.30 15.90
CA ALA A 218 -12.38 -0.43 14.47
C ALA A 218 -13.35 0.61 13.94
N PHE A 219 -13.32 0.83 12.64
CA PHE A 219 -14.23 1.71 11.92
C PHE A 219 -14.72 0.99 10.66
N VAL A 220 -16.01 1.16 10.36
CA VAL A 220 -16.67 0.55 9.19
C VAL A 220 -17.22 1.68 8.34
N GLU A 221 -16.72 1.78 7.12
CA GLU A 221 -17.03 2.84 6.18
C GLU A 221 -17.68 2.22 4.92
N PRO A 222 -19.00 2.42 4.74
CA PRO A 222 -19.67 2.10 3.48
C PRO A 222 -19.08 2.91 2.33
N ASP A 223 -18.81 2.26 1.20
CA ASP A 223 -18.28 2.87 -0.03
C ASP A 223 -16.95 3.62 0.19
N GLY A 224 -16.16 3.20 1.19
CA GLY A 224 -14.91 3.84 1.59
C GLY A 224 -13.75 3.69 0.59
N GLU A 225 -13.87 2.78 -0.37
CA GLU A 225 -12.97 2.62 -1.53
C GLU A 225 -13.75 2.75 -2.85
N GLY A 226 -14.75 3.64 -2.87
CA GLY A 226 -15.65 3.82 -3.99
C GLY A 226 -16.93 2.99 -3.91
N ASP A 227 -17.79 3.19 -4.90
CA ASP A 227 -19.11 2.56 -4.95
C ASP A 227 -19.02 1.03 -4.87
N GLU A 228 -19.99 0.39 -4.21
CA GLU A 228 -20.08 -1.08 -4.11
C GLU A 228 -18.89 -1.71 -3.36
N THR A 229 -18.33 -0.96 -2.41
CA THR A 229 -17.30 -1.45 -1.49
C THR A 229 -17.72 -1.26 -0.05
N CYS A 230 -17.11 -2.02 0.86
CA CYS A 230 -17.08 -1.62 2.25
C CYS A 230 -15.69 -1.78 2.83
N LEU A 231 -15.25 -0.74 3.50
CA LEU A 231 -13.97 -0.66 4.12
C LEU A 231 -14.08 -0.83 5.63
N VAL A 232 -13.24 -1.69 6.18
CA VAL A 232 -13.12 -1.93 7.61
C VAL A 232 -11.67 -1.73 8.04
N ARG A 233 -11.44 -0.74 8.91
CA ARG A 233 -10.12 -0.45 9.47
C ARG A 233 -10.09 -0.89 10.93
N VAL A 234 -9.14 -1.76 11.29
CA VAL A 234 -8.95 -2.24 12.68
C VAL A 234 -7.63 -1.71 13.23
N VAL A 235 -7.70 -0.82 14.22
CA VAL A 235 -6.51 -0.23 14.84
C VAL A 235 -5.80 -1.28 15.67
N TYR A 236 -4.58 -1.63 15.28
CA TYR A 236 -3.75 -2.62 15.97
C TYR A 236 -2.93 -1.99 17.10
N ARG A 237 -2.18 -0.91 16.81
CA ARG A 237 -1.41 -0.17 17.82
C ARG A 237 -1.26 1.31 17.46
N THR A 238 -0.91 2.13 18.45
CA THR A 238 -0.52 3.53 18.29
C THR A 238 0.96 3.70 18.57
N TYR A 239 1.64 4.61 17.88
CA TYR A 239 3.06 4.91 18.10
C TYR A 239 3.37 6.37 17.71
N ALA A 240 4.63 6.79 17.88
CA ALA A 240 5.11 8.09 17.40
C ALA A 240 5.88 7.89 16.08
N ASP A 241 5.48 8.61 15.03
CA ASP A 241 6.10 8.56 13.70
C ASP A 241 7.48 9.26 13.66
N GLN A 242 8.06 9.41 12.46
CA GLN A 242 9.33 10.11 12.24
C GLN A 242 9.34 11.58 12.68
N ASN A 243 8.17 12.22 12.73
CA ASN A 243 7.97 13.62 13.10
C ASN A 243 7.53 13.79 14.56
N GLY A 244 7.34 12.67 15.29
CA GLY A 244 6.86 12.65 16.67
C GLY A 244 5.34 12.83 16.80
N GLN A 245 4.59 12.74 15.70
CA GLN A 245 3.13 12.76 15.71
C GLN A 245 2.59 11.37 16.02
N VAL A 246 1.33 11.30 16.48
CA VAL A 246 0.69 10.02 16.80
C VAL A 246 0.28 9.35 15.49
N ALA A 247 0.82 8.17 15.22
CA ALA A 247 0.42 7.31 14.11
C ALA A 247 -0.17 6.00 14.62
N ILE A 248 -0.83 5.27 13.73
CA ILE A 248 -1.36 3.93 13.98
C ILE A 248 -0.84 2.93 12.96
N GLU A 249 -0.73 1.68 13.39
CA GLU A 249 -0.77 0.55 12.47
C GLU A 249 -2.16 -0.06 12.52
N MET A 250 -2.69 -0.46 11.37
CA MET A 250 -4.02 -1.03 11.25
C MET A 250 -4.07 -2.19 10.27
N LEU A 251 -5.08 -3.04 10.46
CA LEU A 251 -5.58 -3.92 9.40
C LEU A 251 -6.56 -3.11 8.56
N TYR A 252 -6.33 -3.09 7.26
CA TYR A 252 -7.18 -2.45 6.25
C TYR A 252 -7.85 -3.57 5.47
N LEU A 253 -9.18 -3.60 5.46
CA LEU A 253 -9.94 -4.66 4.80
C LEU A 253 -11.00 -4.05 3.91
N VAL A 254 -10.94 -4.38 2.63
CA VAL A 254 -11.95 -3.99 1.63
C VAL A 254 -12.68 -5.24 1.17
N ILE A 255 -14.00 -5.17 1.13
CA ILE A 255 -14.82 -6.16 0.44
C ILE A 255 -15.70 -5.44 -0.57
N GLY A 256 -15.66 -5.87 -1.82
CA GLY A 256 -16.42 -5.25 -2.89
C GLY A 256 -17.08 -6.23 -3.83
N GLY A 257 -17.88 -5.70 -4.75
CA GLY A 257 -18.61 -6.44 -5.79
C GLY A 257 -20.12 -6.16 -5.77
N SER A 258 -20.84 -6.65 -6.78
CA SER A 258 -22.26 -6.34 -7.08
C SER A 258 -23.25 -6.83 -6.00
N ARG A 259 -23.25 -6.18 -4.84
CA ARG A 259 -24.12 -6.42 -3.68
C ARG A 259 -24.51 -5.10 -3.03
N PRO A 260 -25.63 -5.05 -2.28
CA PRO A 260 -25.94 -3.88 -1.48
C PRO A 260 -24.81 -3.58 -0.49
N THR A 261 -24.34 -2.33 -0.42
CA THR A 261 -23.24 -1.90 0.48
C THR A 261 -23.44 -2.31 1.94
N ALA A 262 -24.67 -2.28 2.45
CA ALA A 262 -24.99 -2.73 3.80
C ALA A 262 -24.69 -4.24 4.03
N GLU A 263 -24.84 -5.07 3.00
CA GLU A 263 -24.48 -6.49 3.06
C GLU A 263 -22.96 -6.68 3.01
N LEU A 264 -22.26 -5.93 2.14
CA LEU A 264 -20.80 -5.88 2.09
C LEU A 264 -20.21 -5.51 3.46
N CYS A 265 -20.71 -4.43 4.08
CA CYS A 265 -20.23 -4.01 5.40
C CYS A 265 -20.50 -5.01 6.52
N ARG A 266 -21.60 -5.76 6.45
CA ARG A 266 -21.84 -6.85 7.39
C ARG A 266 -20.79 -7.94 7.22
N MET A 267 -20.53 -8.38 5.99
CA MET A 267 -19.50 -9.39 5.70
C MET A 267 -18.11 -8.90 6.12
N GLY A 268 -17.70 -7.70 5.70
CA GLY A 268 -16.42 -7.10 6.05
C GLY A 268 -16.22 -6.99 7.57
N GLY A 269 -17.26 -6.57 8.30
CA GLY A 269 -17.22 -6.51 9.76
C GLY A 269 -17.06 -7.88 10.44
N ASP A 270 -17.68 -8.94 9.89
CA ASP A 270 -17.55 -10.30 10.41
C ASP A 270 -16.17 -10.90 10.10
N ILE A 271 -15.62 -10.65 8.90
CA ILE A 271 -14.26 -11.07 8.51
C ILE A 271 -13.22 -10.37 9.39
N ALA A 272 -13.32 -9.04 9.52
CA ALA A 272 -12.43 -8.25 10.37
C ALA A 272 -12.49 -8.69 11.83
N ARG A 273 -13.66 -9.11 12.33
CA ARG A 273 -13.82 -9.67 13.67
C ARG A 273 -13.05 -10.96 13.86
N GLU A 274 -13.09 -11.87 12.89
CA GLU A 274 -12.31 -13.11 12.94
C GLU A 274 -10.81 -12.85 12.80
N ALA A 275 -10.40 -12.00 11.86
CA ALA A 275 -9.00 -11.59 11.69
C ALA A 275 -8.43 -10.95 12.96
N ALA A 276 -9.19 -10.08 13.62
CA ALA A 276 -8.79 -9.44 14.87
C ALA A 276 -8.55 -10.43 16.03
N LYS A 277 -9.13 -11.64 16.00
CA LYS A 277 -8.82 -12.69 17.00
C LYS A 277 -7.46 -13.33 16.76
N ALA A 278 -7.00 -13.36 15.51
CA ALA A 278 -5.72 -13.93 15.12
C ALA A 278 -4.55 -12.95 15.33
N LEU A 279 -4.85 -11.65 15.47
CA LEU A 279 -3.83 -10.64 15.77
C LEU A 279 -3.13 -10.94 17.10
N PRO A 280 -1.78 -10.86 17.14
CA PRO A 280 -1.05 -10.94 18.40
C PRO A 280 -1.46 -9.77 19.31
N PRO A 281 -1.37 -9.90 20.65
CA PRO A 281 -1.63 -8.77 21.52
C PRO A 281 -0.59 -7.66 21.25
N PRO A 282 -1.03 -6.39 21.07
CA PRO A 282 -0.09 -5.28 20.94
C PRO A 282 0.74 -5.20 22.22
N ARG A 283 2.07 -5.26 22.08
CA ARG A 283 3.01 -5.22 23.20
C ARG A 283 3.48 -3.81 23.48
#